data_AF-A0A4Q3I9I1-F1
#
_entry.id   AF-A0A4Q3I9I1-F1
#
_cell.length_a   1.000
_cell.length_b   1.000
_cell.length_c   1.000
_cell.angle_alpha   90.00
_cell.angle_beta   90.00
_cell.angle_gamma   90.00
#
_symmetry.space_group_name_H-M   'P 1'
#
loop_
_entity.id
_entity.type
_entity.pdbx_description
1 polymer ?
#
loop_
_entity_poly.entity_id
_entity_poly.type
_entity_poly.pdbx_seq_one_letter_code
_entity_poly.pdbx_strand_id
1 'polypeptide(L)' 'MTASDLEHLIIARLVRERGGTSQTWQRALGKVIVLDTETHAHCNWDVRLSGTDRQRAAIERLLDDVRLEHSIVTAG' A
#
# COMPACT_ATOMS: atom_id res chain seq x y z
N MET A 1 -3.26 -12.53 4.40
CA MET A 1 -2.49 -11.70 3.46
C MET A 1 -1.30 -11.16 4.23
N THR A 2 -0.09 -11.34 3.71
CA THR A 2 1.11 -10.76 4.32
C THR A 2 1.31 -9.31 3.87
N ALA A 3 2.22 -8.59 4.51
CA ALA A 3 2.64 -7.26 4.07
C ALA A 3 3.18 -7.28 2.63
N SER A 4 4.00 -8.28 2.28
CA SER A 4 4.52 -8.46 0.92
C SER A 4 3.41 -8.76 -0.09
N ASP A 5 2.40 -9.56 0.28
CA ASP A 5 1.24 -9.80 -0.58
C ASP A 5 0.47 -8.49 -0.84
N LEU A 6 0.27 -7.68 0.20
CA LEU A 6 -0.41 -6.39 0.12
C LEU A 6 0.37 -5.40 -0.76
N GLU A 7 1.70 -5.34 -0.61
CA GLU A 7 2.57 -4.55 -1.49
C GLU A 7 2.37 -4.97 -2.95
N HIS A 8 2.47 -6.26 -3.26
CA HIS A 8 2.27 -6.74 -4.63
C HIS A 8 0.89 -6.41 -5.19
N LEU A 9 -0.17 -6.54 -4.38
CA LEU A 9 -1.54 -6.20 -4.76
C LEU A 9 -1.66 -4.71 -5.11
N ILE A 10 -1.16 -3.82 -4.25
CA ILE A 10 -1.21 -2.37 -4.46
C ILE A 10 -0.45 -2.01 -5.74
N ILE A 11 0.77 -2.54 -5.91
CA ILE A 11 1.61 -2.28 -7.08
C ILE A 11 0.93 -2.77 -8.36
N ALA A 12 0.37 -3.98 -8.35
CA ALA A 12 -0.34 -4.52 -9.51
C ALA A 12 -1.56 -3.67 -9.89
N ARG A 13 -2.35 -3.21 -8.91
CA ARG A 13 -3.50 -2.31 -9.15
C ARG A 13 -3.05 -0.97 -9.72
N LEU A 14 -2.00 -0.36 -9.18
CA LEU A 14 -1.46 0.92 -9.69
C LEU A 14 -0.98 0.81 -11.14
N VAL A 15 -0.23 -0.24 -11.48
CA VAL A 15 0.20 -0.48 -12.86
C VAL A 15 -1.00 -0.64 -13.78
N ARG A 16 -2.01 -1.40 -13.37
CA ARG A 16 -3.23 -1.63 -14.17
C ARG A 16 -4.07 -0.37 -14.37
N GLU A 17 -4.24 0.45 -13.34
CA GLU A 17 -5.17 1.59 -13.36
C GLU A 17 -4.53 2.90 -13.81
N ARG A 18 -3.23 3.08 -13.54
CA ARG A 18 -2.51 4.34 -13.75
C ARG A 18 -1.36 4.21 -14.75
N GLY A 19 -1.05 2.99 -15.20
CA GLY A 19 0.10 2.70 -16.07
C GLY A 19 1.43 2.81 -15.34
N GLY A 20 2.52 2.97 -16.09
CA GLY A 20 3.88 3.00 -15.53
C GLY A 20 4.44 1.60 -15.25
N THR A 21 5.51 1.53 -14.46
CA THR A 21 6.19 0.27 -14.15
C THR A 21 6.05 -0.08 -12.67
N SER A 22 6.07 -1.39 -12.35
CA SER A 22 6.08 -1.86 -10.97
C SER A 22 7.20 -1.22 -10.15
N GLN A 23 8.40 -1.08 -10.74
CA GLN A 23 9.55 -0.46 -10.07
C GLN A 23 9.29 1.01 -9.69
N THR A 24 8.65 1.78 -10.58
CA THR A 24 8.30 3.18 -10.30
C THR A 24 7.32 3.27 -9.13
N TRP A 25 6.31 2.40 -9.10
CA TRP A 25 5.34 2.38 -8.01
C TRP A 25 5.91 1.84 -6.70
N GLN A 26 6.78 0.84 -6.74
CA GLN A 26 7.46 0.32 -5.55
C GLN A 26 8.29 1.40 -4.85
N ARG A 27 9.01 2.21 -5.63
CA ARG A 27 9.75 3.36 -5.08
C ARG A 27 8.82 4.38 -4.44
N ALA A 28 7.70 4.70 -5.08
CA ALA A 28 6.75 5.69 -4.58
C ALA A 28 5.93 5.19 -3.37
N LEU A 29 5.55 3.91 -3.33
CA LEU A 29 4.82 3.30 -2.21
C LEU A 29 5.72 3.14 -0.98
N GLY A 30 6.96 2.72 -1.19
CA GLY A 30 7.84 2.29 -0.11
C GLY A 30 7.42 0.92 0.43
N LYS A 31 7.85 0.63 1.67
CA LYS A 31 7.49 -0.61 2.37
C LYS A 31 6.19 -0.44 3.15
N VAL A 32 5.40 -1.50 3.19
CA VAL A 32 4.31 -1.68 4.15
C VAL A 32 4.90 -1.98 5.52
N ILE A 33 4.51 -1.17 6.49
CA ILE A 33 4.90 -1.29 7.89
C ILE A 33 3.73 -1.93 8.63
N VAL A 34 3.94 -3.13 9.17
CA VAL A 34 2.95 -3.78 10.03
C VAL A 34 3.07 -3.24 11.45
N LEU A 35 1.95 -2.77 11.98
CA LEU A 35 1.74 -2.22 13.30
C LEU A 35 1.07 -3.26 14.19
N ASP A 36 1.22 -3.10 15.49
CA ASP A 36 0.61 -3.97 16.48
C ASP A 36 -0.92 -3.84 16.44
N THR A 37 -1.61 -4.97 16.27
CA THR A 37 -3.07 -5.03 16.22
C THR A 37 -3.74 -4.63 17.54
N GLU A 38 -3.06 -4.75 18.69
CA GLU A 38 -3.60 -4.31 19.98
C GLU A 38 -3.79 -2.78 20.02
N THR A 39 -2.87 -2.03 19.41
CA THR A 39 -2.94 -0.56 19.33
C THR A 39 -3.61 -0.07 18.05
N HIS A 40 -3.69 -0.91 17.02
CA HIS A 40 -4.22 -0.57 15.69
C HIS A 40 -5.26 -1.60 15.22
N ALA A 41 -6.32 -1.79 16.01
CA ALA A 41 -7.33 -2.83 15.78
C ALA A 41 -8.15 -2.68 14.48
N HIS A 42 -8.22 -1.48 13.92
CA HIS A 42 -9.02 -1.20 12.71
C HIS A 42 -8.22 -1.21 11.42
N CYS A 43 -6.91 -0.97 11.48
CA CYS A 43 -6.00 -1.02 10.34
C CYS A 43 -4.58 -1.13 10.89
N ASN A 44 -3.96 -2.30 10.74
CA ASN A 44 -2.69 -2.58 11.41
C ASN A 44 -1.48 -2.33 10.50
N TRP A 45 -1.61 -1.50 9.47
CA TRP A 45 -0.50 -1.21 8.59
C TRP A 45 -0.52 0.21 8.07
N ASP A 46 0.67 0.68 7.70
CA ASP A 46 0.89 1.99 7.11
C ASP A 46 2.02 1.94 6.06
N VAL A 47 2.15 3.00 5.27
CA VAL A 47 3.20 3.14 4.24
C VAL A 47 3.83 4.52 4.29
N ARG A 48 5.15 4.58 4.01
CA ARG A 48 5.87 5.85 3.90
C ARG A 48 6.04 6.22 2.44
N LEU A 49 5.09 7.01 1.94
CA LEU A 49 5.05 7.41 0.54
C LEU A 49 6.21 8.35 0.16
N SER A 50 6.65 8.21 -1.09
CA SER A 50 7.62 9.08 -1.74
C SER A 50 7.23 9.34 -3.20
N GLY A 51 8.10 10.03 -3.94
CA GLY A 51 7.86 10.38 -5.33
C GLY A 51 7.10 11.69 -5.50
N THR A 52 6.54 11.88 -6.69
CA THR A 52 5.84 13.11 -7.07
C THR A 52 4.46 13.21 -6.43
N ASP A 53 3.91 14.43 -6.34
CA ASP A 53 2.56 14.65 -5.80
C ASP A 53 1.48 13.85 -6.54
N ARG A 54 1.63 13.71 -7.87
CA ARG A 54 0.73 12.89 -8.69
C ARG A 54 0.77 11.41 -8.29
N GLN A 55 1.96 10.88 -8.02
CA GLN A 55 2.11 9.49 -7.59
C GLN A 55 1.52 9.28 -6.20
N ARG A 56 1.83 10.18 -5.27
CA ARG A 56 1.30 10.14 -3.91
C ARG A 56 -0.22 10.19 -3.89
N ALA A 57 -0.83 11.13 -4.61
CA ALA A 57 -2.29 11.25 -4.69
C ALA A 57 -2.95 10.01 -5.33
N ALA A 58 -2.28 9.36 -6.29
CA ALA A 58 -2.78 8.12 -6.88
C ALA A 58 -2.71 6.95 -5.88
N ILE A 59 -1.63 6.86 -5.10
CA ILE A 59 -1.46 5.86 -4.07
C ILE A 59 -2.47 6.08 -2.94
N GLU A 60 -2.53 7.29 -2.37
CA GLU A 60 -3.44 7.64 -1.26
C GLU A 60 -4.89 7.28 -1.59
N ARG A 61 -5.37 7.61 -2.80
CA ARG A 61 -6.72 7.23 -3.24
C ARG A 61 -6.94 5.72 -3.30
N LEU A 62 -5.95 4.95 -3.75
CA LEU A 62 -6.06 3.49 -3.78
C LEU A 62 -5.99 2.88 -2.38
N LEU A 63 -5.19 3.46 -1.47
CA LEU A 63 -5.08 2.97 -0.10
C LEU A 63 -6.40 3.07 0.66
N ASP A 64 -7.21 4.09 0.39
CA ASP A 64 -8.55 4.20 0.99
C ASP A 64 -9.40 2.96 0.67
N ASP A 65 -9.44 2.53 -0.60
CA ASP A 65 -10.17 1.32 -1.02
C ASP A 65 -9.53 0.05 -0.45
N VAL A 66 -8.20 -0.07 -0.53
CA VAL A 66 -7.47 -1.25 -0.06
C VAL A 66 -7.61 -1.43 1.45
N ARG A 67 -7.71 -0.35 2.23
CA ARG A 67 -7.95 -0.43 3.69
C ARG A 67 -9.34 -0.96 4.02
N LEU A 68 -10.35 -0.70 3.19
CA LEU A 68 -11.69 -1.27 3.35
C LEU A 68 -11.69 -2.78 3.08
N GLU A 69 -10.88 -3.24 2.13
CA GLU A 69 -10.79 -4.66 1.75
C GLU A 69 -9.85 -5.47 2.65
N HIS A 70 -8.72 -4.87 3.07
CA HIS A 70 -7.56 -5.55 3.66
C HIS A 70 -6.96 -4.72 4.80
N SER A 71 -7.75 -4.47 5.84
CA SER A 71 -7.31 -3.66 6.98
C SER A 71 -6.29 -4.35 7.90
N ILE A 72 -6.28 -5.70 7.95
CA ILE A 72 -5.41 -6.46 8.85
C ILE A 72 -4.50 -7.39 8.04
N VAL A 73 -3.19 -7.24 8.20
CA VAL A 73 -2.15 -8.06 7.57
C VAL A 73 -1.18 -8.62 8.60
N THR A 74 -0.44 -9.67 8.23
CA THR A 74 0.65 -10.21 9.04
C THR A 74 2.00 -9.80 8.46
N ALA A 75 3.05 -9.80 9.29
CA ALA A 75 4.41 -9.71 8.77
C ALA A 75 4.70 -10.91 7.83
N GLY A 76 5.48 -10.66 6.79
CA GLY A 76 5.82 -11.65 5.75
C GLY A 76 5.96 -11.00 4.39
#